data_AF-A0A0R1ZL77-F1
#
_entry.id   AF-A0A0R1ZL77-F1
#
_cell.length_a   1.000
_cell.length_b   1.000
_cell.length_c   1.000
_cell.angle_alpha   90.00
_cell.angle_beta   90.00
_cell.angle_gamma   90.00
#
_symmetry.space_group_name_H-M   'P 1'
#
loop_
_entity.id
_entity.type
_entity.pdbx_description
1 polymer ?
#
loop_
_entity_poly.entity_id
_entity_poly.type
_entity_poly.pdbx_seq_one_letter_code
_entity_poly.pdbx_strand_id
1 'polypeptide(L)' 'MDDKQLRARIANATDAVMSANYTEDKIKQRVTEWQEGSKDKPDTAALVTFILAENRAMTEEMLFQVLRAVKAE' A
#
# COMPACT_ATOMS: atom_id res chain seq x y z
N MET A 1 -20.84 -2.89 14.63
CA MET A 1 -19.67 -2.01 14.84
C MET A 1 -20.12 -0.56 14.79
N ASP A 2 -19.68 0.29 15.72
CA ASP A 2 -19.90 1.74 15.64
C ASP A 2 -18.79 2.44 14.82
N ASP A 3 -19.00 3.72 14.49
CA ASP A 3 -18.05 4.51 13.67
C ASP A 3 -16.66 4.63 14.31
N LYS A 4 -16.57 4.66 15.64
CA LYS A 4 -15.29 4.77 16.35
C LYS A 4 -14.50 3.47 16.24
N GLN A 5 -15.18 2.33 16.41
CA GLN A 5 -14.61 1.00 16.22
C GLN A 5 -14.15 0.80 14.77
N LEU A 6 -14.94 1.25 13.79
CA LEU A 6 -14.57 1.16 12.38
C LEU A 6 -13.32 1.98 12.06
N ARG A 7 -13.25 3.24 12.54
CA ARG A 7 -12.05 4.08 12.38
C ARG A 7 -10.81 3.47 13.00
N ALA A 8 -10.91 2.94 14.23
CA ALA A 8 -9.80 2.28 14.91
C ALA A 8 -9.33 1.05 14.12
N ARG A 9 -10.26 0.27 13.56
CA ARG A 9 -9.91 -0.88 12.73
C ARG A 9 -9.22 -0.47 11.43
N ILE A 10 -9.70 0.57 10.75
CA ILE A 10 -9.04 1.10 9.56
C ILE A 10 -7.60 1.52 9.91
N ALA A 11 -7.40 2.28 10.99
CA ALA A 11 -6.07 2.69 11.42
C ALA A 11 -5.14 1.49 11.68
N ASN A 12 -5.61 0.49 12.43
CA ASN A 12 -4.83 -0.71 12.71
C ASN A 12 -4.48 -1.50 11.43
N ALA A 13 -5.41 -1.59 10.47
CA ALA A 13 -5.15 -2.24 9.18
C ALA A 13 -4.11 -1.47 8.37
N THR A 14 -4.21 -0.13 8.33
CA THR A 14 -3.21 0.73 7.68
C THR A 14 -1.83 0.52 8.30
N ASP A 15 -1.72 0.57 9.63
CA ASP A 15 -0.45 0.40 10.34
C ASP A 15 0.16 -0.99 10.08
N ALA A 16 -0.68 -2.04 10.05
CA ALA A 16 -0.25 -3.39 9.73
C ALA A 16 0.29 -3.48 8.29
N VAL A 17 -0.41 -2.91 7.30
CA VAL A 17 0.04 -2.90 5.90
C VAL A 17 1.34 -2.09 5.74
N MET A 18 1.41 -0.92 6.37
CA MET A 18 2.57 -0.04 6.28
C MET A 18 3.82 -0.69 6.87
N SER A 19 3.72 -1.17 8.11
CA SER A 19 4.84 -1.83 8.79
C SER A 19 5.25 -3.14 8.11
N ALA A 20 4.30 -3.87 7.52
CA ALA A 20 4.60 -5.10 6.80
C ALA A 20 5.25 -4.84 5.45
N ASN A 21 4.81 -3.86 4.66
CA ASN A 21 5.14 -3.80 3.22
C ASN A 21 5.73 -2.47 2.74
N TYR A 22 5.57 -1.37 3.49
CA TYR A 22 5.93 -0.02 3.07
C TYR A 22 6.94 0.64 4.01
N THR A 23 7.88 -0.14 4.53
CA THR A 23 9.08 0.40 5.19
C THR A 23 10.02 1.04 4.16
N GLU A 24 10.88 1.94 4.61
CA GLU A 24 11.83 2.64 3.74
C GLU A 24 12.68 1.68 2.89
N ASP A 25 13.20 0.61 3.50
CA ASP A 25 14.00 -0.40 2.80
C ASP A 25 13.21 -1.13 1.71
N LYS A 26 11.96 -1.48 1.99
CA LYS A 26 11.09 -2.20 1.02
C LYS A 26 10.66 -1.29 -0.11
N ILE A 27 10.38 -0.02 0.17
CA ILE A 27 10.09 0.98 -0.85
C ILE A 27 11.32 1.19 -1.73
N LYS A 28 12.49 1.37 -1.13
CA LYS A 28 13.76 1.54 -1.85
C LYS A 28 14.03 0.35 -2.77
N GLN A 29 13.85 -0.87 -2.27
CA GLN A 29 13.99 -2.09 -3.07
C GLN A 29 13.05 -2.08 -4.28
N ARG A 30 11.75 -1.84 -4.10
CA ARG A 30 10.78 -1.84 -5.21
C ARG A 30 11.04 -0.72 -6.22
N VAL A 31 11.46 0.46 -5.76
CA VAL A 31 11.87 1.56 -6.65
C VAL A 31 13.07 1.15 -7.48
N THR A 32 14.08 0.52 -6.88
CA THR A 32 15.26 0.03 -7.61
C THR A 32 14.87 -1.04 -8.63
N GLU A 33 14.10 -2.05 -8.23
CA GLU A 33 13.62 -3.11 -9.13
C GLU A 33 12.81 -2.55 -10.31
N TRP A 34 11.94 -1.57 -10.04
CA TRP A 34 11.16 -0.89 -11.08
C TRP A 34 12.05 -0.08 -12.04
N GLN A 35 13.05 0.63 -11.52
CA GLN A 35 14.02 1.39 -12.33
C GLN A 35 14.86 0.47 -13.21
N GLU A 36 15.35 -0.65 -12.66
CA GLU A 36 16.17 -1.63 -13.37
C GLU A 36 15.36 -2.42 -14.41
N GLY A 37 14.07 -2.67 -14.15
CA GLY A 37 13.16 -3.31 -15.10
C GLY A 37 12.69 -2.42 -16.25
N SER A 38 12.98 -1.12 -16.18
CA SER A 38 12.59 -0.15 -17.21
C SER A 38 13.60 -0.12 -18.35
N LYS A 39 13.11 -0.22 -19.59
CA LYS A 39 13.96 -0.20 -20.81
C LYS A 39 14.72 1.13 -20.94
N ASP A 40 14.07 2.22 -20.57
CA ASP A 40 14.61 3.58 -20.58
C ASP A 40 14.65 4.13 -19.15
N LYS A 41 15.49 5.15 -18.92
CA LYS A 41 15.51 5.84 -17.62
C LYS A 41 14.11 6.43 -17.36
N PRO A 42 13.43 6.06 -16.27
CA PRO A 42 12.08 6.55 -16.00
C PRO A 42 12.06 8.07 -15.87
N ASP A 43 11.09 8.69 -16.54
CA ASP A 43 10.80 10.10 -16.38
C ASP A 43 9.82 10.35 -15.21
N THR A 44 9.45 11.61 -15.00
CA THR A 44 8.51 11.99 -13.95
C THR A 44 7.14 11.32 -14.11
N ALA A 45 6.65 11.13 -15.34
CA ALA A 45 5.35 10.51 -15.58
C ALA A 45 5.37 9.01 -15.22
N ALA A 46 6.47 8.33 -15.56
CA ALA A 46 6.70 6.96 -15.17
C ALA A 46 6.77 6.81 -13.64
N LEU A 47 7.48 7.72 -12.95
CA LEU A 47 7.56 7.73 -11.48
C LEU A 47 6.18 7.94 -10.83
N VAL A 48 5.39 8.89 -11.33
CA VAL A 48 4.04 9.14 -10.81
C VAL A 48 3.15 7.90 -11.02
N THR A 49 3.28 7.24 -12.16
CA THR A 49 2.53 5.99 -12.44
C THR A 49 2.89 4.88 -11.46
N PHE A 50 4.19 4.70 -11.17
CA PHE A 50 4.67 3.76 -10.15
C PHE A 50 4.07 4.08 -8.77
N ILE A 51 4.13 5.35 -8.34
CA ILE A 51 3.58 5.77 -7.05
C ILE A 51 2.07 5.52 -6.97
N LEU A 52 1.32 5.80 -8.04
CA LEU A 52 -0.12 5.54 -8.07
C LEU A 52 -0.44 4.04 -7.99
N ALA A 53 0.36 3.19 -8.63
CA ALA A 53 0.23 1.74 -8.54
C ALA A 53 0.50 1.23 -7.11
N GLU A 54 1.56 1.73 -6.46
CA GLU A 54 1.86 1.41 -5.06
C GLU A 54 0.74 1.83 -4.11
N ASN A 55 0.19 3.05 -4.28
CA ASN A 55 -0.93 3.54 -3.48
C ASN A 55 -2.18 2.68 -3.66
N ARG A 56 -2.46 2.25 -4.89
CA ARG A 56 -3.56 1.34 -5.19
C ARG A 56 -3.38 0.01 -4.45
N ALA A 57 -2.20 -0.61 -4.57
CA ALA A 57 -1.91 -1.88 -3.91
C ALA A 57 -2.04 -1.79 -2.39
N MET A 58 -1.52 -0.72 -1.78
CA MET A 58 -1.67 -0.45 -0.34
C MET A 58 -3.15 -0.34 0.06
N THR A 59 -3.92 0.42 -0.72
CA THR A 59 -5.33 0.68 -0.43
C THR A 59 -6.17 -0.59 -0.56
N GLU A 60 -5.93 -1.40 -1.60
CA GLU A 60 -6.63 -2.67 -1.81
C GLU A 60 -6.35 -3.65 -0.67
N GLU A 61 -5.10 -3.77 -0.22
CA GLU A 61 -4.74 -4.65 0.90
C GLU A 61 -5.35 -4.18 2.23
N MET A 62 -5.26 -2.88 2.53
CA MET A 62 -5.90 -2.29 3.72
C MET A 62 -7.41 -2.56 3.72
N LEU A 63 -8.09 -2.28 2.60
CA LEU A 63 -9.53 -2.52 2.47
C LEU A 63 -9.85 -4.01 2.61
N PHE A 64 -9.05 -4.89 2.01
CA PHE A 64 -9.24 -6.33 2.13
C PHE A 64 -9.17 -6.79 3.59
N GLN A 65 -8.19 -6.31 4.36
CA GLN A 65 -8.06 -6.66 5.79
C GLN A 65 -9.26 -6.15 6.60
N VAL A 66 -9.70 -4.91 6.37
CA VAL A 66 -10.88 -4.33 7.05
C VAL A 66 -12.14 -5.12 6.70
N LEU A 67 -12.40 -5.34 5.41
CA LEU A 67 -13.60 -6.05 4.94
C LEU A 67 -13.63 -7.51 5.38
N ARG A 68 -12.48 -8.20 5.36
CA ARG A 68 -12.37 -9.58 5.86
C ARG A 68 -12.74 -9.65 7.34
N ALA A 69 -12.25 -8.70 8.12
CA ALA A 69 -12.52 -8.67 9.55
C ALA A 69 -13.99 -8.30 9.84
N VAL A 70 -14.59 -7.41 9.04
CA VAL A 70 -16.03 -7.07 9.16
C VAL A 70 -16.91 -8.25 8.75
N LYS A 71 -16.53 -9.02 7.73
CA LYS A 71 -17.25 -10.23 7.30
C LYS A 71 -17.21 -11.36 8.33
N ALA A 72 -16.21 -11.38 9.20
CA ALA A 72 -16.03 -12.42 10.21
C ALA A 72 -16.82 -12.16 11.51
N GLU A 73 -17.50 -11.00 11.61
CA GLU A 73 -18.41 -10.62 12.70
C GLU A 73 -19.86 -11.00 12.36
#